data_AF-A0A938M2G1-F1
#
_entry.id   AF-A0A938M2G1-F1
#
_cell.length_a   1.000
_cell.length_b   1.000
_cell.length_c   1.000
_cell.angle_alpha   90.00
_cell.angle_beta   90.00
_cell.angle_gamma   90.00
#
_symmetry.space_group_name_H-M   'P 1'
#
loop_
_entity.id
_entity.type
_entity.pdbx_description
1 polymer ?
#
loop_
_entity_poly.entity_id
_entity_poly.type
_entity_poly.pdbx_seq_one_letter_code
_entity_poly.pdbx_strand_id
1 'polypeptide(L)' 'MKVLVTEKLSDRGLAILTAASGLTVDVKTGLSPEALQEAIGAYDGLVVRSATKVTKAVIERA' A
#
# COMPACT_ATOMS: atom_id res chain seq x y z
N MET A 1 5.01 -11.69 3.46
CA MET A 1 4.08 -10.92 2.62
C MET A 1 4.47 -9.45 2.66
N LYS A 2 4.55 -8.79 1.51
CA LYS A 2 4.85 -7.37 1.39
C LYS A 2 3.56 -6.57 1.26
N VAL A 3 3.40 -5.54 2.09
CA VAL A 3 2.21 -4.68 2.08
C VAL A 3 2.64 -3.24 1.83
N LEU A 4 1.97 -2.59 0.87
CA LEU A 4 2.17 -1.19 0.54
C LEU A 4 1.10 -0.33 1.22
N VAL A 5 1.50 0.72 1.92
CA VAL A 5 0.61 1.74 2.48
C VAL A 5 0.83 3.05 1.72
N THR A 6 -0.19 3.55 1.02
CA THR A 6 -0.06 4.72 0.11
C THR A 6 -0.56 6.03 0.69
N GLU A 7 -1.10 5.99 1.90
CA GLU A 7 -1.71 7.14 2.56
C GLU A 7 -1.31 7.21 4.03
N LYS A 8 -1.50 8.39 4.63
CA LYS A 8 -1.28 8.56 6.06
C LYS A 8 -2.27 7.71 6.84
N LEU A 9 -1.74 6.75 7.60
CA LEU A 9 -2.46 5.98 8.61
C LEU A 9 -2.17 6.56 10.00
N SER A 10 -2.96 6.21 11.01
CA SER A 10 -2.62 6.53 12.38
C SER A 10 -1.40 5.74 12.83
N ASP A 11 -0.59 6.32 13.72
CA ASP A 11 0.62 5.67 14.27
C ASP A 11 0.29 4.31 14.90
N ARG A 12 -0.86 4.22 15.58
CA ARG A 12 -1.37 2.97 16.15
C ARG A 12 -1.63 1.92 15.08
N GLY A 13 -2.24 2.30 13.95
CA GLY A 13 -2.50 1.37 12.85
C GLY A 13 -1.21 0.86 12.22
N LEU A 14 -0.25 1.77 12.01
CA LEU A 14 1.05 1.40 11.45
C LEU A 14 1.82 0.46 12.38
N ALA A 15 1.81 0.74 13.70
CA ALA A 15 2.44 -0.12 14.70
C ALA A 15 1.88 -1.55 14.72
N ILE A 16 0.57 -1.71 14.52
CA ILE A 16 -0.05 -3.04 14.43
C ILE A 16 0.43 -3.77 13.17
N LEU A 17 0.45 -3.09 12.03
CA LEU A 17 0.87 -3.69 10.75
C LEU A 17 2.34 -4.09 10.77
N THR A 18 3.22 -3.25 11.33
CA THR A 18 4.66 -3.53 11.39
C THR A 18 5.04 -4.56 12.45
N ALA A 19 4.27 -4.68 13.54
CA ALA A 19 4.48 -5.69 14.56
C ALA A 19 3.98 -7.09 14.15
N ALA A 20 3.15 -7.18 13.11
CA ALA A 20 2.59 -8.44 12.66
C ALA A 20 3.67 -9.34 12.03
N SER A 21 3.77 -10.56 12.54
CA SER A 21 4.76 -11.53 12.06
C SER A 21 4.49 -11.94 10.62
N GLY A 22 5.54 -11.99 9.81
CA GLY A 22 5.45 -12.36 8.39
C GLY A 22 5.01 -11.24 7.45
N LEU A 23 4.79 -10.01 7.97
CA LEU A 23 4.52 -8.82 7.17
C LEU A 23 5.75 -7.92 7.05
N THR A 24 6.00 -7.46 5.83
CA THR A 24 6.94 -6.38 5.52
C THR A 24 6.13 -5.21 5.02
N VAL A 25 6.12 -4.09 5.75
CA VAL A 25 5.26 -2.94 5.47
C VAL A 25 6.10 -1.81 4.90
N ASP A 26 5.80 -1.42 3.66
CA ASP A 26 6.37 -0.23 3.01
C ASP A 26 5.36 0.91 3.06
N VAL A 27 5.76 2.07 3.55
CA VAL A 27 4.93 3.28 3.55
C VAL A 27 5.44 4.23 2.47
N LYS A 28 4.66 4.40 1.40
CA LYS A 28 4.97 5.31 0.28
C LYS A 28 3.79 6.22 0.01
N THR A 29 3.72 7.34 0.71
CA THR A 29 2.60 8.27 0.58
C THR A 29 2.72 9.15 -0.65
N GLY A 30 1.59 9.49 -1.27
CA GLY A 30 1.54 10.49 -2.35
C GLY A 30 2.00 9.98 -3.72
N LEU A 31 1.95 8.67 -3.94
CA LEU A 31 2.19 8.08 -5.26
C LEU A 31 1.17 8.61 -6.28
N SER A 32 1.65 8.93 -7.48
CA SER A 32 0.75 9.15 -8.62
C SER A 32 0.09 7.82 -9.04
N PRO A 33 -1.02 7.87 -9.79
CA PRO A 33 -1.65 6.66 -10.33
C PRO A 33 -0.70 5.79 -11.15
N GLU A 34 0.24 6.39 -11.88
CA GLU A 34 1.24 5.71 -12.70
C GLU A 34 2.30 5.05 -11.81
N ALA A 35 2.85 5.79 -10.83
CA ALA A 35 3.83 5.26 -9.90
C ALA A 35 3.26 4.10 -9.05
N LEU A 36 1.96 4.17 -8.71
CA LEU A 36 1.27 3.06 -8.05
C LEU A 36 1.20 1.83 -8.95
N GLN A 37 0.81 1.99 -10.21
CA GLN A 37 0.74 0.87 -11.18
C GLN A 37 2.10 0.22 -11.43
N GLU A 38 3.19 0.98 -11.42
CA GLU A 38 4.55 0.45 -11.57
C GLU A 38 5.02 -0.32 -10.34
N ALA A 39 4.62 0.13 -9.14
CA ALA A 39 5.07 -0.46 -7.89
C ALA A 39 4.23 -1.67 -7.44
N ILE A 40 2.94 -1.70 -7.75
CA ILE A 40 1.96 -2.54 -7.05
C ILE A 40 2.19 -4.05 -7.18
N GLY A 41 2.65 -4.53 -8.35
CA GLY A 41 2.91 -5.97 -8.58
C GLY A 41 4.05 -6.57 -7.76
N ALA A 42 4.78 -5.76 -6.98
CA ALA A 42 5.79 -6.23 -6.04
C ALA A 42 5.23 -6.45 -4.61
N TYR A 43 3.92 -6.28 -4.41
CA TYR A 43 3.27 -6.31 -3.11
C TYR A 43 2.10 -7.30 -3.10
N ASP A 44 1.96 -8.03 -1.99
CA ASP A 44 0.85 -8.95 -1.75
C ASP A 44 -0.40 -8.25 -1.21
N GLY A 45 -0.26 -6.99 -0.77
CA GLY A 45 -1.37 -6.22 -0.20
C GLY A 45 -1.19 -4.72 -0.33
N LEU A 46 -2.31 -4.02 -0.42
CA LEU A 46 -2.40 -2.57 -0.53
C LEU A 46 -3.33 -2.02 0.54
N VAL A 47 -2.85 -1.05 1.33
CA VAL A 47 -3.62 -0.31 2.31
C VAL A 47 -3.76 1.13 1.84
N VAL A 48 -5.00 1.53 1.59
CA VAL A 48 -5.39 2.90 1.21
C VAL A 48 -6.32 3.49 2.27
N ARG A 49 -6.53 4.80 2.20
CA ARG A 49 -7.61 5.49 2.93
C ARG A 49 -8.64 6.00 1.92
N SER A 50 -8.52 7.23 1.45
CA SER A 50 -9.55 7.86 0.61
C SER A 50 -9.00 8.57 -0.61
N ALA A 51 -7.73 8.99 -0.58
CA ALA A 51 -7.09 9.72 -1.66
C ALA A 51 -6.67 8.76 -2.79
N THR A 52 -6.05 7.62 -2.46
CA THR A 52 -5.59 6.65 -3.46
C THR A 52 -6.80 5.98 -4.10
N LYS A 53 -6.88 6.01 -5.43
CA LYS A 53 -7.93 5.35 -6.20
C LYS A 53 -7.43 4.02 -6.72
N VAL A 54 -7.98 2.93 -6.18
CA VAL A 54 -7.69 1.56 -6.62
C VAL A 54 -8.56 1.27 -7.85
N THR A 55 -8.15 1.81 -8.99
CA THR A 55 -8.85 1.63 -10.26
C THR A 55 -8.60 0.23 -10.83
N LYS A 56 -9.39 -0.15 -11.84
CA LYS A 56 -9.18 -1.41 -12.59
C LYS A 56 -7.73 -1.57 -13.08
N ALA A 57 -7.13 -0.49 -13.59
CA ALA A 57 -5.75 -0.50 -14.07
C ALA A 57 -4.73 -0.80 -12.97
N VAL A 58 -4.98 -0.39 -11.72
CA VAL A 58 -4.13 -0.75 -10.58
C VAL A 58 -4.25 -2.23 -10.26
N ILE A 59 -5.48 -2.77 -10.25
CA ILE A 59 -5.74 -4.19 -9.93
C ILE A 59 -5.15 -5.12 -10.99
N GLU A 60 -5.23 -4.76 -12.28
CA GLU A 60 -4.65 -5.56 -13.37
C GLU A 60 -3.11 -5.61 -13.36
N ARG A 61 -2.47 -4.73 -12.57
CA ARG A 61 -1.00 -4.67 -12.41
C ARG A 61 -0.52 -5.31 -11.11
N ALA A 62 -1.45 -5.69 -10.23
CA ALA A 62 -1.16 -6.27 -8.92
C ALA A 62 -0.90 -7.77 -9.00
#